data_AF-A0A395MF39-F1
#
_entry.id   AF-A0A395MF39-F1
#
_cell.length_a   1.000
_cell.length_b   1.000
_cell.length_c   1.000
_cell.angle_alpha   90.00
_cell.angle_beta   90.00
_cell.angle_gamma   90.00
#
_symmetry.space_group_name_H-M   'P 1'
#
loop_
_entity.id
_entity.type
_entity.pdbx_description
1 polymer ?
#
loop_
_entity_poly.entity_id
_entity_poly.type
_entity_poly.pdbx_seq_one_letter_code
_entity_poly.pdbx_strand_id
1 'polypeptide(L)'
;MIDLRSIRLWANATMRDAMLIAEVSLYCTLQKNVCGKPDFASDGSCEHFTIWKQKWGYLLELPTSLVLNLSYWIANLILAKRSLDEIEARALSAPTPISPQTSRSSTAQFQAIPTKDLQDHVYELSFRVVLAFVAIPSSSSGDLPEFHSLCVAYSMLILCQYDELPPSIPHDELFSALTEVKRRCNDYSVAVEFSAERALERLRADTQALDTANSVNQEAQFGSHVGQSQNAGVGRANVNINEVGLDNLDFFFNGGYLDILDIDNFLL
;
A
#
# COMPACT_ATOMS: atom_id res chain seq x y z
N MET A 1 1.92 -8.48 44.58
CA MET A 1 2.00 -7.08 45.03
C MET A 1 1.85 -6.22 43.80
N ILE A 2 0.64 -5.73 43.55
CA ILE A 2 0.31 -4.96 42.35
C ILE A 2 0.85 -3.54 42.59
N ASP A 3 1.70 -3.05 41.69
CA ASP A 3 2.32 -1.74 41.81
C ASP A 3 1.23 -0.65 41.73
N LEU A 4 1.04 0.09 42.82
CA LEU A 4 0.07 1.19 42.90
C LEU A 4 0.46 2.38 42.00
N ARG A 5 1.68 2.41 41.45
CA ARG A 5 2.08 3.39 40.43
C ARG A 5 1.45 3.10 39.06
N SER A 6 1.34 1.83 38.69
CA SER A 6 0.68 1.43 37.44
C SER A 6 -0.83 1.53 37.51
N ILE A 7 -1.46 1.71 38.67
CA ILE A 7 -2.90 1.99 38.78
C ILE A 7 -3.19 3.50 38.68
N ARG A 8 -2.27 4.37 39.10
CA ARG A 8 -2.45 5.83 39.06
C ARG A 8 -2.25 6.46 37.67
N LEU A 9 -1.47 5.84 36.78
CA LEU A 9 -1.34 6.33 35.40
C LEU A 9 -2.64 6.16 34.59
N TRP A 10 -3.43 5.14 34.90
CA TRP A 10 -4.63 4.77 34.13
C TRP A 10 -5.89 5.51 34.58
N ALA A 11 -5.85 6.12 35.76
CA ALA A 11 -6.99 6.87 36.32
C ALA A 11 -7.32 8.16 35.53
N ASN A 12 -6.41 8.63 34.66
CA ASN A 12 -6.61 9.79 33.79
C ASN A 12 -6.27 9.52 32.32
N ALA A 13 -6.03 8.26 31.93
CA ALA A 13 -5.75 7.94 30.52
C ALA A 13 -7.02 8.16 29.71
N THR A 14 -7.01 9.17 28.85
CA THR A 14 -8.14 9.43 27.96
C THR A 14 -8.15 8.39 26.85
N MET A 15 -9.31 8.18 26.24
CA MET A 15 -9.47 7.31 25.08
C MET A 15 -8.46 7.63 23.96
N ARG A 16 -8.13 8.92 23.81
CA ARG A 16 -7.14 9.42 22.85
C ARG A 16 -5.73 8.94 23.17
N ASP A 17 -5.36 8.90 24.45
CA ASP A 17 -4.04 8.41 24.88
C ASP A 17 -3.89 6.91 24.59
N ALA A 18 -4.96 6.13 24.82
CA ALA A 18 -4.98 4.72 24.46
C ALA A 18 -4.82 4.49 22.94
N MET A 19 -5.49 5.31 22.12
CA MET A 19 -5.35 5.25 20.66
C MET A 19 -3.93 5.63 20.21
N LEU A 20 -3.33 6.67 20.80
CA LEU A 20 -1.97 7.07 20.49
C LEU A 20 -0.95 6.00 20.88
N ILE A 21 -1.09 5.39 22.07
CA ILE A 21 -0.23 4.28 22.49
C ILE A 21 -0.39 3.07 21.56
N ALA A 22 -1.63 2.79 21.14
CA ALA A 22 -1.90 1.72 20.18
C ALA A 22 -1.18 1.99 18.86
N GLU A 23 -1.29 3.20 18.31
CA GLU A 23 -0.60 3.63 17.10
C GLU A 23 0.93 3.54 17.21
N VAL A 24 1.51 4.08 18.28
CA VAL A 24 2.96 3.99 18.52
C VAL A 24 3.39 2.52 18.58
N SER A 25 2.68 1.69 19.36
CA SER A 25 3.02 0.27 19.47
C SER A 25 2.84 -0.52 18.16
N LEU A 26 1.97 -0.06 17.26
CA LEU A 26 1.81 -0.62 15.91
C LEU A 26 3.08 -0.39 15.09
N TYR A 27 3.56 0.86 15.02
CA TYR A 27 4.77 1.19 14.28
C TYR A 27 6.03 0.59 14.91
N CYS A 28 6.09 0.46 16.24
CA CYS A 28 7.15 -0.31 16.91
C CYS A 28 7.14 -1.79 16.46
N THR A 29 5.94 -2.38 16.33
CA THR A 29 5.81 -3.76 15.85
C THR A 29 6.27 -3.87 14.40
N LEU A 30 5.86 -2.92 13.54
CA LEU A 30 6.30 -2.84 12.15
C LEU A 30 7.84 -2.77 12.04
N GLN A 31 8.49 -1.93 12.84
CA GLN A 31 9.95 -1.76 12.81
C GLN A 31 10.70 -3.01 13.24
N LYS A 32 10.18 -3.76 14.23
CA LYS A 32 10.81 -5.00 14.74
C LYS A 32 10.66 -6.18 13.79
N ASN A 33 9.68 -6.14 12.88
CA ASN A 33 9.46 -7.22 11.94
C ASN A 33 10.49 -7.12 10.80
N VAL A 34 11.36 -8.12 10.72
CA VAL A 34 12.28 -8.30 9.60
C VAL A 34 11.45 -8.71 8.39
N CYS A 35 11.72 -8.05 7.26
CA CYS A 35 11.01 -8.31 6.01
C CYS A 35 11.24 -9.77 5.56
N GLY A 36 10.20 -10.38 5.00
CA GLY A 36 10.11 -11.77 4.61
C GLY A 36 8.97 -11.94 3.60
N LYS A 37 8.43 -13.14 3.37
CA LYS A 37 7.15 -13.27 2.67
C LYS A 37 6.03 -13.12 3.70
N PRO A 38 5.36 -11.95 3.82
CA PRO A 38 4.27 -11.77 4.75
C PRO A 38 3.11 -12.66 4.34
N ASP A 39 2.50 -13.32 5.32
CA ASP A 39 1.23 -14.00 5.12
C ASP A 39 0.11 -12.99 5.39
N PHE A 40 -0.61 -12.65 4.32
CA PHE A 40 -1.74 -11.74 4.38
C PHE A 40 -3.03 -12.54 4.24
N ALA A 41 -3.94 -12.34 5.19
CA ALA A 41 -5.27 -12.89 5.10
C ALA A 41 -6.09 -12.18 4.00
N SER A 42 -7.18 -12.81 3.57
CA SER A 42 -8.09 -12.26 2.56
C SER A 42 -8.74 -10.93 2.94
N ASP A 43 -8.68 -10.54 4.22
CA ASP A 43 -9.17 -9.25 4.71
C ASP A 43 -8.12 -8.13 4.67
N GLY A 44 -6.91 -8.43 4.16
CA GLY A 44 -5.77 -7.51 4.13
C GLY A 44 -4.95 -7.48 5.42
N SER A 45 -5.32 -8.27 6.44
CA SER A 45 -4.58 -8.28 7.70
C SER A 45 -3.37 -9.20 7.66
N CYS A 46 -2.24 -8.73 8.19
CA CYS A 46 -1.02 -9.53 8.29
C CYS A 46 -0.90 -10.24 9.64
N GLU A 47 -0.41 -11.48 9.62
CA GLU A 47 -0.14 -12.26 10.83
C GLU A 47 0.82 -11.54 11.80
N HIS A 48 1.76 -10.75 11.27
CA HIS A 48 2.72 -9.96 12.05
C HIS A 48 2.06 -8.96 13.01
N PHE A 49 0.81 -8.56 12.74
CA PHE A 49 0.05 -7.66 13.61
C PHE A 49 -0.98 -8.39 14.49
N THR A 50 -1.00 -9.74 14.51
CA THR A 50 -2.00 -10.51 15.28
C THR A 50 -1.97 -10.20 16.77
N ILE A 51 -0.77 -10.18 17.38
CA ILE A 51 -0.62 -9.85 18.81
C ILE A 51 -1.09 -8.43 19.10
N TRP A 52 -0.75 -7.49 18.21
CA TRP A 52 -1.20 -6.11 18.31
C TRP A 52 -2.73 -6.00 18.20
N LYS A 53 -3.33 -6.69 17.22
CA LYS A 53 -4.78 -6.71 16.95
C LYS A 53 -5.55 -7.38 18.10
N GLN A 54 -5.01 -8.42 18.73
CA GLN A 54 -5.60 -9.01 19.94
C GLN A 54 -5.62 -8.01 21.11
N LYS A 55 -4.55 -7.22 21.27
CA LYS A 55 -4.43 -6.26 22.37
C LYS A 55 -5.25 -4.98 22.15
N TRP A 56 -5.32 -4.49 20.92
CA TRP A 56 -5.85 -3.15 20.61
C TRP A 56 -7.01 -3.16 19.61
N GLY A 57 -7.40 -4.32 19.08
CA GLY A 57 -8.42 -4.42 18.02
C GLY A 57 -9.77 -3.82 18.40
N TYR A 58 -10.15 -3.90 19.68
CA TYR A 58 -11.37 -3.25 20.19
C TYR A 58 -11.37 -1.73 20.00
N LEU A 59 -10.20 -1.09 19.87
CA LEU A 59 -10.10 0.33 19.57
C LEU A 59 -10.50 0.64 18.14
N LEU A 60 -10.25 -0.26 17.18
CA LEU A 60 -10.55 -0.06 15.75
C LEU A 60 -12.04 -0.10 15.43
N GLU A 61 -12.84 -0.70 16.31
CA GLU A 61 -14.30 -0.80 16.17
C GLU A 61 -15.03 0.48 16.58
N LEU A 62 -14.32 1.43 17.18
CA LEU A 62 -14.91 2.66 17.70
C LEU A 62 -15.05 3.71 16.60
N PRO A 63 -16.15 4.48 16.58
CA PRO A 63 -16.38 5.50 15.55
C PRO A 63 -15.33 6.62 15.58
N THR A 64 -14.63 6.80 16.70
CA THR A 64 -13.60 7.82 16.89
C THR A 64 -12.21 7.36 16.44
N SER A 65 -12.02 6.10 16.07
CA SER A 65 -10.70 5.53 15.77
C SER A 65 -10.26 5.68 14.32
N LEU A 66 -10.83 6.63 13.57
CA LEU A 66 -10.59 6.78 12.13
C LEU A 66 -9.11 6.95 11.79
N VAL A 67 -8.39 7.77 12.57
CA VAL A 67 -6.93 7.96 12.39
C VAL A 67 -6.15 6.69 12.75
N LEU A 68 -6.54 5.99 13.82
CA LEU A 68 -5.91 4.72 14.19
C LEU A 68 -6.15 3.63 13.12
N ASN A 69 -7.33 3.63 12.52
CA ASN A 69 -7.70 2.73 11.43
C ASN A 69 -6.87 3.04 10.17
N LEU A 70 -6.71 4.32 9.83
CA LEU A 70 -5.77 4.77 8.79
C LEU A 70 -4.34 4.25 9.08
N SER A 71 -3.83 4.43 10.30
CA SER A 71 -2.50 3.95 10.69
C SER A 71 -2.36 2.44 10.61
N TYR A 72 -3.41 1.68 10.94
CA TYR A 72 -3.43 0.24 10.79
C TYR A 72 -3.24 -0.19 9.33
N TRP A 73 -3.96 0.43 8.39
CA TRP A 73 -3.78 0.12 6.97
C TRP A 73 -2.42 0.58 6.44
N ILE A 74 -1.93 1.76 6.86
CA ILE A 74 -0.59 2.24 6.51
C ILE A 74 0.47 1.24 6.96
N ALA A 75 0.39 0.71 8.19
CA ALA A 75 1.37 -0.26 8.67
C ALA A 75 1.37 -1.57 7.87
N ASN A 76 0.18 -2.08 7.50
CA ASN A 76 0.08 -3.26 6.63
C ASN A 76 0.65 -2.98 5.23
N LEU A 77 0.38 -1.79 4.66
CA LEU A 77 0.93 -1.38 3.38
C LEU A 77 2.46 -1.30 3.40
N ILE A 78 3.04 -0.65 4.41
CA ILE A 78 4.50 -0.54 4.56
C ILE A 78 5.13 -1.94 4.61
N LEU A 79 4.56 -2.84 5.43
CA LEU A 79 5.06 -4.20 5.53
C LEU A 79 4.97 -4.95 4.19
N ALA A 80 3.85 -4.84 3.49
CA ALA A 80 3.64 -5.46 2.18
C ALA A 80 4.66 -4.97 1.16
N LYS A 81 4.85 -3.65 1.07
CA LYS A 81 5.74 -3.02 0.10
C LYS A 81 7.21 -3.37 0.38
N ARG A 82 7.68 -3.27 1.63
CA ARG A 82 9.05 -3.67 1.99
C ARG A 82 9.33 -5.13 1.68
N SER A 83 8.35 -5.99 1.91
CA SER A 83 8.45 -7.42 1.62
C SER A 83 8.54 -7.69 0.12
N LEU A 84 7.77 -6.95 -0.68
CA LEU A 84 7.84 -7.02 -2.13
C LEU A 84 9.23 -6.56 -2.61
N ASP A 85 9.72 -5.44 -2.12
CA ASP A 85 11.02 -4.87 -2.50
C ASP A 85 12.17 -5.82 -2.15
N GLU A 86 12.12 -6.48 -1.00
CA GLU A 86 13.13 -7.48 -0.64
C GLU A 86 13.10 -8.71 -1.55
N ILE A 87 11.90 -9.21 -1.89
CA ILE A 87 11.74 -10.34 -2.81
C ILE A 87 12.27 -9.97 -4.20
N GLU A 88 11.95 -8.78 -4.69
CA GLU A 88 12.43 -8.27 -5.98
C GLU A 88 13.95 -8.07 -5.98
N ALA A 89 14.52 -7.47 -4.93
CA ALA A 89 15.97 -7.31 -4.76
C ALA A 89 16.70 -8.66 -4.69
N ARG A 90 16.11 -9.66 -4.01
CA ARG A 90 16.65 -11.02 -3.93
C ARG A 90 16.60 -11.73 -5.28
N ALA A 91 15.53 -11.54 -6.06
CA ALA A 91 15.41 -12.07 -7.40
C ALA A 91 16.48 -11.49 -8.35
N LEU A 92 16.77 -10.19 -8.23
CA LEU A 92 17.83 -9.52 -9.00
C LEU A 92 19.25 -9.96 -8.59
N SER A 93 19.43 -10.35 -7.33
CA SER A 93 20.72 -10.79 -6.77
C SER A 93 21.00 -12.28 -6.99
N ALA A 94 20.05 -13.05 -7.54
CA ALA A 94 20.22 -14.47 -7.80
C ALA A 94 21.25 -14.70 -8.94
N PRO A 95 22.29 -15.54 -8.74
CA PRO A 95 23.27 -15.80 -9.78
C PRO A 95 22.60 -16.46 -11.00
N THR A 96 22.74 -15.84 -12.16
CA THR A 96 22.37 -16.44 -13.45
C THR A 96 23.15 -17.76 -13.61
N PRO A 97 22.50 -18.92 -13.85
CA PRO A 97 23.24 -20.16 -14.05
C PRO A 97 23.93 -20.13 -15.41
N ILE A 98 25.18 -19.66 -15.43
CA ILE A 98 26.06 -19.79 -16.59
C ILE A 98 26.80 -21.12 -16.44
N SER A 99 26.31 -22.19 -17.09
CA SER A 99 27.15 -23.15 -17.84
C SER A 99 26.34 -24.37 -18.32
N PRO A 100 26.49 -24.80 -19.59
CA PRO A 100 25.95 -26.06 -20.08
C PRO A 100 26.97 -27.19 -19.85
N GLN A 101 26.68 -28.16 -18.98
CA GLN A 101 27.04 -29.58 -19.18
C GLN A 101 26.54 -30.52 -18.06
N THR A 102 25.70 -31.46 -18.50
CA THR A 102 25.56 -32.86 -18.02
C THR A 102 25.77 -33.17 -16.54
N SER A 103 24.67 -33.27 -15.78
CA SER A 103 24.37 -34.43 -14.91
C SER A 103 22.92 -34.37 -14.44
N ARG A 104 22.23 -35.52 -14.50
CA ARG A 104 20.82 -35.68 -14.15
C ARG A 104 20.60 -35.49 -12.64
N SER A 105 19.36 -35.10 -12.33
CA SER A 105 18.66 -35.11 -11.03
C SER A 105 19.03 -34.04 -9.98
N SER A 106 18.43 -32.87 -10.09
CA SER A 106 17.33 -32.42 -9.23
C SER A 106 16.98 -30.99 -9.64
N THR A 107 16.04 -30.87 -10.56
CA THR A 107 15.51 -29.59 -11.05
C THR A 107 14.72 -28.93 -9.93
N ALA A 108 15.41 -28.24 -9.01
CA ALA A 108 14.79 -27.13 -8.30
C ALA A 108 14.49 -26.08 -9.39
N GLN A 109 13.26 -26.13 -9.90
CA GLN A 109 12.73 -25.11 -10.77
C GLN A 109 13.00 -23.77 -10.07
N PHE A 110 13.82 -22.92 -10.68
CA PHE A 110 13.71 -21.48 -10.47
C PHE A 110 12.33 -21.10 -11.03
N GLN A 111 11.29 -21.38 -10.24
CA GLN A 111 9.98 -20.80 -10.47
C GLN A 111 10.19 -19.30 -10.29
N ALA A 112 9.90 -18.54 -11.34
CA ALA A 112 9.68 -17.11 -11.22
C ALA A 112 8.79 -16.92 -9.99
N ILE A 113 9.32 -16.33 -8.92
CA ILE A 113 8.56 -16.13 -7.70
C ILE A 113 7.33 -15.34 -8.13
N PRO A 114 6.10 -15.85 -7.99
CA PRO A 114 4.92 -15.11 -8.42
C PRO A 114 4.75 -13.93 -7.46
N THR A 115 5.36 -12.79 -7.81
CA THR A 115 5.24 -11.54 -7.06
C THR A 115 3.88 -10.89 -7.30
N LYS A 116 3.13 -11.35 -8.31
CA LYS A 116 1.81 -10.83 -8.67
C LYS A 116 0.83 -10.83 -7.50
N ASP A 117 0.78 -11.92 -6.72
CA ASP A 117 -0.12 -12.00 -5.55
C ASP A 117 0.20 -10.91 -4.51
N LEU A 118 1.48 -10.65 -4.26
CA LEU A 118 1.92 -9.63 -3.31
C LEU A 118 1.75 -8.21 -3.88
N GLN A 119 1.97 -8.03 -5.18
CA GLN A 119 1.69 -6.77 -5.89
C GLN A 119 0.20 -6.41 -5.84
N ASP A 120 -0.68 -7.39 -6.08
CA ASP A 120 -2.13 -7.22 -5.95
C ASP A 120 -2.51 -6.85 -4.52
N HIS A 121 -1.83 -7.44 -3.54
CA HIS A 121 -2.05 -7.12 -2.13
C HIS A 121 -1.56 -5.72 -1.74
N VAL A 122 -0.40 -5.30 -2.24
CA VAL A 122 0.13 -3.93 -2.09
C VAL A 122 -0.85 -2.92 -2.70
N TYR A 123 -1.42 -3.24 -3.87
CA TYR A 123 -2.44 -2.42 -4.52
C TYR A 123 -3.71 -2.33 -3.67
N GLU A 124 -4.25 -3.46 -3.19
CA GLU A 124 -5.45 -3.48 -2.34
C GLU A 124 -5.26 -2.71 -1.03
N LEU A 125 -4.12 -2.91 -0.36
CA LEU A 125 -3.78 -2.16 0.85
C LEU A 125 -3.66 -0.65 0.58
N SER A 126 -3.08 -0.26 -0.55
CA SER A 126 -3.02 1.14 -0.97
C SER A 126 -4.41 1.73 -1.14
N PHE A 127 -5.33 0.98 -1.74
CA PHE A 127 -6.71 1.41 -1.88
C PHE A 127 -7.42 1.51 -0.51
N ARG A 128 -7.19 0.57 0.40
CA ARG A 128 -7.74 0.63 1.77
C ARG A 128 -7.24 1.85 2.57
N VAL A 129 -5.97 2.25 2.38
CA VAL A 129 -5.46 3.50 2.97
C VAL A 129 -6.23 4.72 2.45
N VAL A 130 -6.49 4.78 1.14
CA VAL A 130 -7.30 5.86 0.54
C VAL A 130 -8.73 5.87 1.08
N LEU A 131 -9.38 4.71 1.19
CA LEU A 131 -10.72 4.61 1.77
C LEU A 131 -10.75 5.06 3.25
N ALA A 132 -9.78 4.61 4.05
CA ALA A 132 -9.67 5.00 5.45
C ALA A 132 -9.45 6.51 5.61
N PHE A 133 -8.68 7.13 4.71
CA PHE A 133 -8.49 8.57 4.68
C PHE A 133 -9.78 9.32 4.30
N VAL A 134 -10.52 8.85 3.29
CA VAL A 134 -11.82 9.43 2.89
C VAL A 134 -12.87 9.31 4.01
N ALA A 135 -12.78 8.28 4.85
CA ALA A 135 -13.67 8.13 6.00
C ALA A 135 -13.44 9.20 7.09
N ILE A 136 -12.26 9.83 7.16
CA ILE A 136 -11.98 10.93 8.09
C ILE A 136 -12.78 12.18 7.66
N PRO A 137 -13.61 12.78 8.53
CA PRO A 137 -14.38 13.97 8.19
C PRO A 137 -13.48 15.15 7.81
N SER A 138 -13.86 15.90 6.78
CA SER A 138 -13.13 17.08 6.29
C SER A 138 -12.94 18.17 7.36
N SER A 139 -13.84 18.25 8.34
CA SER A 139 -13.73 19.21 9.46
C SER A 139 -12.60 18.92 10.44
N SER A 140 -12.02 17.72 10.39
CA SER A 140 -10.93 17.25 11.28
C SER A 140 -9.66 16.89 10.51
N SER A 141 -9.64 17.15 9.20
CA SER A 141 -8.67 16.53 8.32
C SER A 141 -7.42 17.37 8.07
N GLY A 142 -7.51 18.70 8.24
CA GLY A 142 -6.35 19.59 8.29
C GLY A 142 -5.47 19.41 9.54
N ASP A 143 -5.92 18.63 10.52
CA ASP A 143 -5.17 18.30 11.74
C ASP A 143 -4.35 17.01 11.62
N LEU A 144 -4.36 16.36 10.45
CA LEU A 144 -3.65 15.10 10.27
C LEU A 144 -2.13 15.34 10.23
N PRO A 145 -1.33 14.58 10.99
CA PRO A 145 0.12 14.70 10.93
C PRO A 145 0.66 14.51 9.50
N GLU A 146 1.74 15.22 9.18
CA GLU A 146 2.37 15.21 7.85
C GLU A 146 2.75 13.79 7.39
N PHE A 147 3.18 12.95 8.35
CA PHE A 147 3.47 11.54 8.13
C PHE A 147 2.32 10.77 7.46
N HIS A 148 1.09 10.89 7.97
CA HIS A 148 -0.06 10.18 7.39
C HIS A 148 -0.39 10.75 6.00
N SER A 149 -0.27 12.06 5.81
CA SER A 149 -0.49 12.72 4.52
C SER A 149 0.49 12.18 3.46
N LEU A 150 1.76 12.01 3.81
CA LEU A 150 2.77 11.39 2.94
C LEU A 150 2.41 9.93 2.64
N CYS A 151 1.92 9.18 3.61
CA CYS A 151 1.54 7.79 3.39
C CYS A 151 0.32 7.64 2.47
N VAL A 152 -0.66 8.54 2.60
CA VAL A 152 -1.82 8.61 1.71
C VAL A 152 -1.39 8.98 0.29
N ALA A 153 -0.52 9.99 0.14
CA ALA A 153 0.07 10.35 -1.16
C ALA A 153 0.77 9.16 -1.81
N TYR A 154 1.66 8.49 -1.07
CA TYR A 154 2.38 7.30 -1.56
C TYR A 154 1.44 6.18 -1.98
N SER A 155 0.38 5.92 -1.22
CA SER A 155 -0.63 4.92 -1.57
C SER A 155 -1.27 5.20 -2.93
N MET A 156 -1.61 6.47 -3.22
CA MET A 156 -2.14 6.85 -4.53
C MET A 156 -1.12 6.72 -5.65
N LEU A 157 0.17 6.92 -5.38
CA LEU A 157 1.23 6.69 -6.36
C LEU A 157 1.43 5.20 -6.64
N ILE A 158 1.28 4.33 -5.64
CA ILE A 158 1.26 2.88 -5.85
C ILE A 158 0.11 2.50 -6.79
N LEU A 159 -1.08 3.06 -6.59
CA LEU A 159 -2.23 2.82 -7.48
C LEU A 159 -1.95 3.24 -8.94
N CYS A 160 -1.02 4.17 -9.17
CA CYS A 160 -0.60 4.59 -10.51
C CYS A 160 0.41 3.65 -11.20
N GLN A 161 1.17 2.88 -10.42
CA GLN A 161 2.33 2.13 -10.91
C GLN A 161 1.97 0.80 -11.57
N TYR A 162 0.92 0.15 -11.08
CA TYR A 162 0.54 -1.15 -11.60
C TYR A 162 -0.38 -0.98 -12.82
N ASP A 163 -0.06 -1.71 -13.89
CA ASP A 163 -0.78 -1.61 -15.16
C ASP A 163 -2.16 -2.28 -15.16
N GLU A 164 -2.36 -3.24 -14.26
CA GLU A 164 -3.61 -4.00 -14.13
C GLU A 164 -4.25 -3.72 -12.78
N LEU A 165 -5.52 -3.30 -12.82
CA LEU A 165 -6.36 -3.21 -11.63
C LEU A 165 -6.64 -4.63 -11.10
N PRO A 166 -6.37 -4.92 -9.82
CA PRO A 166 -6.76 -6.19 -9.22
C PRO A 166 -8.27 -6.42 -9.39
N PRO A 167 -8.71 -7.65 -9.71
CA PRO A 167 -10.13 -7.94 -9.94
C PRO A 167 -10.99 -7.75 -8.69
N SER A 168 -10.39 -7.65 -7.51
CA SER A 168 -11.05 -7.39 -6.22
C SER A 168 -11.52 -5.95 -6.04
N ILE A 169 -11.04 -5.00 -6.85
CA ILE A 169 -11.32 -3.57 -6.65
C ILE A 169 -12.26 -3.05 -7.74
N PRO A 170 -13.47 -2.60 -7.36
CA PRO A 170 -14.38 -1.95 -8.30
C PRO A 170 -13.82 -0.61 -8.79
N HIS A 171 -13.76 -0.43 -10.10
CA HIS A 171 -13.24 0.79 -10.73
C HIS A 171 -14.03 2.06 -10.33
N ASP A 172 -15.35 1.93 -10.18
CA ASP A 172 -16.25 3.00 -9.75
C ASP A 172 -15.98 3.43 -8.30
N GLU A 173 -15.72 2.47 -7.41
CA GLU A 173 -15.37 2.73 -6.02
C GLU A 173 -14.01 3.45 -5.91
N LEU A 174 -13.01 2.97 -6.65
CA LEU A 174 -11.69 3.61 -6.73
C LEU A 174 -11.79 5.04 -7.29
N PHE A 175 -12.54 5.23 -8.37
CA PHE A 175 -12.75 6.54 -8.98
C PHE A 175 -13.47 7.51 -8.02
N SER A 176 -14.50 7.02 -7.31
CA SER A 176 -15.24 7.80 -6.31
C SER A 176 -14.33 8.23 -5.16
N ALA A 177 -13.54 7.31 -4.61
CA ALA A 177 -12.62 7.58 -3.51
C ALA A 177 -11.57 8.63 -3.90
N LEU A 178 -10.90 8.46 -5.05
CA LEU A 178 -9.89 9.42 -5.52
C LEU A 178 -10.49 10.80 -5.85
N THR A 179 -11.71 10.84 -6.39
CA THR A 179 -12.43 12.09 -6.62
C THR A 179 -12.71 12.81 -5.30
N GLU A 180 -13.09 12.06 -4.27
CA GLU A 180 -13.34 12.63 -2.95
C GLU A 180 -12.06 13.12 -2.27
N VAL A 181 -10.92 12.43 -2.46
CA VAL A 181 -9.61 12.95 -2.05
C VAL A 181 -9.30 14.26 -2.75
N LYS A 182 -9.44 14.32 -4.09
CA LYS A 182 -9.19 15.54 -4.87
C LYS A 182 -10.14 16.68 -4.48
N ARG A 183 -11.40 16.38 -4.16
CA ARG A 183 -12.35 17.41 -3.70
C ARG A 183 -11.89 18.06 -2.39
N ARG A 184 -11.19 17.32 -1.53
CA ARG A 184 -10.75 17.77 -0.21
C ARG A 184 -9.28 18.23 -0.17
N CYS A 185 -8.51 18.06 -1.26
CA CYS A 185 -7.06 18.26 -1.28
C CYS A 185 -6.58 19.67 -0.90
N ASN A 186 -7.44 20.69 -1.09
CA ASN A 186 -7.16 22.08 -0.69
C ASN A 186 -6.86 22.24 0.81
N ASP A 187 -7.34 21.31 1.64
CA ASP A 187 -7.13 21.32 3.09
C ASP A 187 -5.96 20.41 3.54
N TYR A 188 -5.18 19.85 2.60
CA TYR A 188 -4.08 18.90 2.90
C TYR A 188 -2.76 19.30 2.22
N SER A 189 -1.74 18.43 2.37
CA SER A 189 -0.43 18.58 1.74
C SER A 189 -0.51 18.55 0.21
N VAL A 190 0.33 19.36 -0.43
CA VAL A 190 0.56 19.40 -1.90
C VAL A 190 0.85 18.01 -2.46
N ALA A 191 1.49 17.12 -1.69
CA ALA A 191 1.77 15.75 -2.11
C ALA A 191 0.48 14.93 -2.31
N VAL A 192 -0.54 15.15 -1.49
CA VAL A 192 -1.85 14.47 -1.58
C VAL A 192 -2.60 14.96 -2.81
N GLU A 193 -2.63 16.28 -3.04
CA GLU A 193 -3.25 16.87 -4.23
C GLU A 193 -2.63 16.33 -5.52
N PHE A 194 -1.31 16.42 -5.64
CA PHE A 194 -0.56 15.95 -6.80
C PHE A 194 -0.82 14.46 -7.07
N SER A 195 -0.73 13.62 -6.04
CA SER A 195 -0.89 12.17 -6.18
C SER A 195 -2.32 11.78 -6.54
N ALA A 196 -3.33 12.49 -6.00
CA ALA A 196 -4.73 12.26 -6.33
C ALA A 196 -5.05 12.64 -7.78
N GLU A 197 -4.52 13.76 -8.27
CA GLU A 197 -4.66 14.16 -9.67
C GLU A 197 -4.04 13.13 -10.61
N ARG A 198 -2.82 12.69 -10.31
CA ARG A 198 -2.11 11.69 -11.10
C ARG A 198 -2.86 10.36 -11.17
N ALA A 199 -3.38 9.89 -10.04
CA ALA A 199 -4.15 8.64 -9.97
C ALA A 199 -5.46 8.72 -10.76
N LEU A 200 -6.17 9.86 -10.69
CA LEU A 200 -7.38 10.08 -11.48
C LEU A 200 -7.10 10.14 -12.99
N GLU A 201 -6.00 10.78 -13.40
CA GLU A 201 -5.58 10.80 -14.81
C GLU A 201 -5.29 9.40 -15.34
N ARG A 202 -4.57 8.58 -14.56
CA ARG A 202 -4.29 7.18 -14.91
C ARG A 202 -5.59 6.39 -15.12
N LEU A 203 -6.52 6.50 -14.17
CA LEU A 203 -7.78 5.76 -14.20
C LEU A 203 -8.67 6.15 -15.39
N ARG A 204 -8.70 7.45 -15.72
CA ARG A 204 -9.41 7.93 -16.93
C ARG A 204 -8.77 7.43 -18.22
N ALA A 205 -7.44 7.38 -18.29
CA ALA A 205 -6.73 6.85 -19.44
C ALA A 205 -7.03 5.35 -19.66
N ASP A 206 -7.19 4.58 -18.58
CA ASP A 206 -7.60 3.17 -18.67
C ASP A 206 -9.02 3.01 -19.20
N THR A 207 -9.96 3.81 -18.71
CA THR A 207 -11.35 3.79 -19.22
C THR A 207 -11.38 4.10 -20.73
N GLN A 208 -10.66 5.14 -21.17
CA GLN A 208 -10.61 5.52 -22.58
C GLN A 208 -9.92 4.46 -23.46
N ALA A 209 -8.87 3.80 -22.95
CA ALA A 209 -8.21 2.72 -23.66
C ALA A 209 -9.13 1.50 -23.83
N LEU A 210 -9.93 1.18 -22.81
CA LEU A 210 -10.91 0.09 -22.85
C LEU A 210 -12.04 0.39 -23.84
N ASP A 211 -12.57 1.62 -23.84
CA ASP A 211 -13.61 2.05 -24.78
C ASP A 211 -13.13 2.01 -26.24
N THR A 212 -11.88 2.44 -26.48
CA THR A 212 -11.26 2.40 -27.81
C THR A 212 -11.01 0.97 -28.28
N ALA A 213 -10.57 0.07 -27.39
CA ALA A 213 -10.40 -1.34 -27.72
C ALA A 213 -11.75 -2.01 -28.05
N ASN A 214 -12.81 -1.65 -27.31
CA ASN A 214 -14.17 -2.15 -27.55
C ASN A 214 -14.76 -1.63 -28.87
N SER A 215 -14.50 -0.38 -29.25
CA SER A 215 -14.96 0.17 -30.53
C SER A 215 -14.26 -0.48 -31.73
N VAL A 216 -12.93 -0.67 -31.65
CA VAL A 216 -12.14 -1.36 -32.71
C VAL A 216 -12.57 -2.82 -32.87
N ASN A 217 -12.88 -3.51 -31.77
CA ASN A 217 -13.39 -4.89 -31.82
C ASN A 217 -14.81 -4.98 -32.39
N GLN A 218 -15.68 -3.98 -32.16
CA GLN A 218 -16.99 -3.90 -32.80
C GLN A 218 -16.88 -3.62 -34.30
N GLU A 219 -15.98 -2.73 -34.72
CA GLU A 219 -15.73 -2.47 -36.15
C GLU A 219 -15.11 -3.68 -36.86
N ALA A 220 -14.21 -4.42 -36.20
CA ALA A 220 -13.64 -5.66 -36.73
C ALA A 220 -14.65 -6.82 -36.84
N GLN A 221 -15.72 -6.84 -36.04
CA GLN A 221 -16.80 -7.82 -36.16
C GLN A 221 -17.76 -7.53 -37.34
N PHE A 222 -17.83 -6.29 -37.83
CA PHE A 222 -18.58 -5.94 -39.05
C PHE A 222 -17.76 -6.07 -40.33
N GLY A 223 -16.44 -6.26 -40.23
CA GLY A 223 -15.52 -6.44 -41.35
C GLY A 223 -14.96 -7.86 -41.44
N SER A 224 -15.77 -8.82 -41.89
CA SER A 224 -15.24 -10.14 -42.24
C SER A 224 -14.32 -10.05 -43.46
N HIS A 225 -12.99 -10.06 -43.25
CA HIS A 225 -12.02 -10.92 -43.94
C HIS A 225 -10.56 -10.63 -43.52
N VAL A 226 -9.90 -11.69 -43.03
CA VAL A 226 -8.46 -12.03 -43.10
C VAL A 226 -7.44 -10.88 -42.93
N GLY A 227 -6.92 -10.77 -41.71
CA GLY A 227 -5.69 -10.06 -41.41
C GLY A 227 -5.17 -10.45 -40.04
N GLN A 228 -4.13 -11.27 -40.01
CA GLN A 228 -3.41 -11.71 -38.82
C GLN A 228 -2.84 -10.48 -38.10
N SER A 229 -3.55 -9.94 -37.11
CA SER A 229 -3.08 -8.83 -36.29
C SER A 229 -2.12 -9.35 -35.24
N GLN A 230 -0.84 -9.10 -35.45
CA GLN A 230 0.18 -9.25 -34.43
C GLN A 230 -0.14 -8.27 -33.31
N ASN A 231 -0.37 -8.78 -32.10
CA ASN A 231 -0.44 -8.00 -30.88
C ASN A 231 0.90 -7.25 -30.71
N ALA A 232 0.96 -6.02 -31.23
CA ALA A 232 1.95 -5.06 -30.83
C ALA A 232 1.58 -4.64 -29.40
N GLY A 233 2.22 -5.30 -28.43
CA GLY A 233 2.21 -4.84 -27.05
C GLY A 233 2.64 -3.37 -27.06
N VAL A 234 1.70 -2.48 -26.76
CA VAL A 234 2.00 -1.07 -26.52
C VAL A 234 2.87 -1.08 -25.28
N GLY A 235 4.19 -1.02 -25.47
CA GLY A 235 5.13 -0.78 -24.40
C GLY A 235 4.79 0.55 -23.76
N ARG A 236 4.07 0.50 -22.64
CA ARG A 236 3.72 1.66 -21.84
C ARG A 236 4.86 1.89 -20.85
N ALA A 237 5.29 3.14 -20.75
CA ALA A 237 6.42 3.51 -19.89
C ALA A 237 6.05 3.23 -18.43
N ASN A 238 6.73 2.24 -17.85
CA ASN A 238 6.71 1.97 -16.42
C ASN A 238 7.19 3.25 -15.70
N VAL A 239 6.31 3.94 -14.97
CA VAL A 239 6.66 5.21 -14.34
C VAL A 239 7.41 4.89 -13.05
N ASN A 240 8.72 5.09 -13.10
CA ASN A 240 9.58 4.97 -11.94
C ASN A 240 9.25 6.11 -10.96
N ILE A 241 8.79 5.78 -9.75
CA ILE A 241 8.50 6.75 -8.67
C ILE A 241 9.70 7.70 -8.44
N ASN A 242 10.90 7.22 -8.73
CA ASN A 242 12.18 7.92 -8.59
C ASN A 242 12.40 9.07 -9.60
N GLU A 243 11.52 9.31 -10.58
CA GLU A 243 11.67 10.45 -11.51
C GLU A 243 10.92 11.71 -11.07
N VAL A 244 10.02 11.62 -10.08
CA VAL A 244 9.07 12.71 -9.76
C VAL A 244 9.54 13.59 -8.58
N GLY A 245 10.83 13.53 -8.21
CA GLY A 245 11.37 14.29 -7.07
C GLY A 245 10.82 13.82 -5.71
N LEU A 246 10.31 12.58 -5.67
CA LEU A 246 9.76 11.90 -4.50
C LEU A 246 10.71 10.82 -3.96
N ASP A 247 12.00 10.90 -4.29
CA ASP A 247 13.06 9.98 -3.85
C ASP A 247 13.09 9.79 -2.33
N ASN A 248 12.60 10.78 -1.58
CA ASN A 248 12.46 10.72 -0.13
C ASN A 248 11.34 9.79 0.35
N LEU A 249 10.29 9.52 -0.45
CA LEU A 249 9.17 8.66 -0.04
C LEU A 249 9.56 7.19 -0.06
N ASP A 250 10.26 6.71 -1.08
CA ASP A 250 10.69 5.31 -1.12
C ASP A 250 11.76 5.05 -0.04
N PHE A 251 12.66 6.01 0.21
CA PHE A 251 13.57 5.99 1.36
C PHE A 251 12.83 6.02 2.71
N PHE A 252 11.80 6.85 2.85
CA PHE A 252 10.96 6.95 4.05
C PHE A 252 10.25 5.62 4.34
N PHE A 253 9.65 5.02 3.32
CA PHE A 253 8.95 3.75 3.41
C PHE A 253 9.88 2.56 3.61
N ASN A 254 11.12 2.60 3.10
CA ASN A 254 12.14 1.57 3.33
C ASN A 254 12.86 1.68 4.69
N GLY A 255 12.44 2.59 5.57
CA GLY A 255 12.89 2.64 6.97
C GLY A 255 13.80 3.80 7.32
N GLY A 256 14.17 4.66 6.37
CA GLY A 256 15.14 5.75 6.56
C GLY A 256 14.81 6.76 7.67
N TYR A 257 13.54 6.88 8.07
CA TYR A 257 13.11 7.70 9.21
C TYR A 257 12.53 6.90 10.39
N LEU A 258 12.19 5.63 10.20
CA LEU A 258 11.75 4.77 11.31
C LEU A 258 12.94 4.29 12.15
N ASP A 259 14.15 4.26 11.59
CA ASP A 259 15.40 3.98 12.33
C ASP A 259 15.74 5.04 13.40
N ILE A 260 15.14 6.23 13.34
CA ILE A 260 15.32 7.29 14.35
C ILE A 260 14.52 7.00 15.63
N LEU A 261 13.56 6.07 15.57
CA LEU A 261 12.81 5.62 16.73
C LEU A 261 13.63 4.59 17.51
N ASP A 262 14.68 5.05 18.20
CA ASP A 262 15.39 4.27 19.22
C ASP A 262 14.49 4.19 20.48
N ILE A 263 13.53 3.27 20.43
CA ILE A 263 12.37 3.16 21.34
C ILE A 263 12.70 2.45 22.66
N ASP A 264 13.92 1.96 22.86
CA ASP A 264 14.30 1.26 24.09
C ASP A 264 14.13 2.11 25.37
N ASN A 265 13.88 3.42 25.24
CA ASN A 265 13.53 4.32 26.34
C ASN A 265 12.03 4.62 26.55
N PHE A 266 11.11 4.20 25.67
CA PHE A 266 9.68 4.58 25.77
C PHE A 266 8.77 3.50 26.37
N LEU A 267 9.28 2.27 26.59
CA LEU A 267 8.50 1.13 27.10
C LEU A 267 8.98 0.60 28.46
N LEU A 268 9.65 1.42 29.26
CA LEU A 268 9.98 1.13 30.66
C LEU A 268 8.95 1.71 31.64
#